data_AF-A0A3N5W069-F1
#
_entry.id   AF-A0A3N5W069-F1
#
_cell.length_a   1.000
_cell.length_b   1.000
_cell.length_c   1.000
_cell.angle_alpha   90.00
_cell.angle_beta   90.00
_cell.angle_gamma   90.00
#
_symmetry.space_group_name_H-M   'P 1'
#
loop_
_entity.id
_entity.type
_entity.pdbx_description
1 polymer ?
#
loop_
_entity_poly.entity_id
_entity_poly.type
_entity_poly.pdbx_seq_one_letter_code
_entity_poly.pdbx_strand_id
1 'polypeptide(L)'
;QYFSSYELIQRSKFVMVYNSTIGLEAALMGAPVLCGGRARFTQLPIVFFPQSPEEYCRQAEAFLAADKIPVPPEFKRNARRFLYYQLYRTSLPFDDFIEEDGVWPGYVHVKNLDESAFDPRRSPVLKTIVDGILRGEEFLLDE
;
A
#
# COMPACT_ATOMS: atom_id res chain seq x y z
N GLN A 1 -19.18 19.97 -4.34
CA GLN A 1 -19.41 18.96 -3.27
C GLN A 1 -18.55 17.76 -3.60
N TYR A 2 -17.59 17.42 -2.75
CA TYR A 2 -16.73 16.25 -2.95
C TYR A 2 -17.30 15.07 -2.16
N PHE A 3 -17.27 13.87 -2.73
CA PHE A 3 -17.65 12.64 -2.04
C PHE A 3 -16.40 11.88 -1.61
N SER A 4 -16.42 11.36 -0.38
CA SER A 4 -15.32 10.54 0.15
C SER A 4 -15.41 9.12 -0.40
N SER A 5 -14.33 8.62 -1.02
CA SER A 5 -14.25 7.21 -1.44
C SER A 5 -14.44 6.26 -0.26
N TYR A 6 -14.02 6.63 0.96
CA TYR A 6 -14.23 5.82 2.16
C TYR A 6 -15.70 5.73 2.57
N GLU A 7 -16.47 6.81 2.42
CA GLU A 7 -17.92 6.76 2.65
C GLU A 7 -18.62 5.85 1.63
N LEU A 8 -18.17 5.90 0.37
CA LEU A 8 -18.67 4.99 -0.66
C LEU A 8 -18.34 3.53 -0.32
N ILE A 9 -17.13 3.23 0.12
CA ILE A 9 -16.72 1.88 0.56
C ILE A 9 -17.62 1.40 1.70
N GLN A 10 -17.86 2.23 2.72
CA GLN A 10 -18.70 1.85 3.87
C GLN A 10 -20.16 1.56 3.51
N ARG A 11 -20.69 2.25 2.49
CA ARG A 11 -22.06 2.07 2.02
C ARG A 11 -22.19 1.00 0.95
N SER A 12 -21.09 0.53 0.38
CA SER A 12 -21.08 -0.47 -0.69
C SER A 12 -21.19 -1.87 -0.14
N LYS A 13 -21.89 -2.75 -0.87
CA LYS A 13 -21.99 -4.18 -0.56
C LYS A 13 -20.62 -4.88 -0.68
N PHE A 14 -19.86 -4.50 -1.69
CA PHE A 14 -18.47 -4.90 -1.93
C PHE A 14 -17.81 -3.89 -2.87
N VAL A 15 -16.49 -3.94 -2.96
CA VAL A 15 -15.67 -3.07 -3.82
C VAL A 15 -15.08 -3.91 -4.95
N MET A 16 -15.10 -3.39 -6.17
CA MET A 16 -14.42 -3.99 -7.32
C MET A 16 -13.23 -3.11 -7.69
N VAL A 17 -12.06 -3.71 -7.86
CA VAL A 17 -10.85 -3.03 -8.30
C VAL A 17 -10.16 -3.85 -9.38
N TYR A 18 -9.48 -3.19 -10.32
CA TYR A 18 -8.60 -3.91 -11.24
C TYR A 18 -7.26 -4.19 -10.55
N ASN A 19 -6.44 -3.16 -10.32
CA ASN A 19 -5.13 -3.28 -9.65
C ASN A 19 -4.83 -2.10 -8.70
N SER A 20 -5.87 -1.36 -8.27
CA SER A 20 -5.74 -0.15 -7.47
C SER A 20 -5.44 -0.45 -5.99
N THR A 21 -4.60 0.38 -5.37
CA THR A 21 -4.26 0.30 -3.94
C THR A 21 -5.45 0.55 -3.02
N ILE A 22 -6.51 1.20 -3.51
CA ILE A 22 -7.75 1.40 -2.74
C ILE A 22 -8.37 0.07 -2.29
N GLY A 23 -8.10 -1.04 -3.00
CA GLY A 23 -8.52 -2.37 -2.58
C GLY A 23 -7.89 -2.82 -1.25
N LEU A 24 -6.66 -2.42 -0.96
CA LEU A 24 -5.99 -2.68 0.32
C LEU A 24 -6.69 -1.93 1.46
N GLU A 25 -7.03 -0.67 1.24
CA GLU A 25 -7.70 0.17 2.22
C GLU A 25 -9.13 -0.31 2.49
N ALA A 26 -9.87 -0.70 1.44
CA ALA A 26 -11.18 -1.32 1.58
C ALA A 26 -11.12 -2.64 2.38
N ALA A 27 -10.13 -3.50 2.10
CA ALA A 27 -9.92 -4.73 2.87
C ALA A 27 -9.55 -4.44 4.33
N LEU A 28 -8.76 -3.39 4.59
CA LEU A 28 -8.43 -2.92 5.94
C LEU A 28 -9.67 -2.44 6.71
N MET A 29 -10.63 -1.81 6.03
CA MET A 29 -11.93 -1.44 6.60
C MET A 29 -12.83 -2.66 6.84
N GLY A 30 -12.49 -3.82 6.27
CA GLY A 30 -13.27 -5.05 6.37
C GLY A 30 -14.33 -5.20 5.28
N ALA A 31 -14.30 -4.37 4.24
CA ALA A 31 -15.18 -4.53 3.09
C ALA A 31 -14.74 -5.74 2.24
N PRO A 32 -15.69 -6.47 1.62
CA PRO A 32 -15.34 -7.46 0.61
C PRO A 32 -14.77 -6.75 -0.63
N VAL A 33 -13.63 -7.22 -1.13
CA VAL A 33 -12.96 -6.63 -2.29
C VAL A 33 -12.72 -7.71 -3.34
N LEU A 34 -13.27 -7.51 -4.53
CA LEU A 34 -13.04 -8.37 -5.70
C LEU A 34 -11.98 -7.71 -6.61
N CYS A 35 -10.86 -8.38 -6.80
CA CYS A 35 -9.72 -7.88 -7.56
C CYS A 35 -9.65 -8.58 -8.93
N GLY A 36 -9.65 -7.82 -10.01
CA GLY A 36 -9.63 -8.34 -11.38
C GLY A 36 -8.24 -8.46 -12.00
N GLY A 37 -7.24 -7.78 -11.42
CA GLY A 37 -5.86 -7.78 -11.87
C GLY A 37 -4.89 -7.95 -10.70
N ARG A 38 -3.66 -8.37 -11.01
CA ARG A 38 -2.60 -8.49 -10.01
C ARG A 38 -2.24 -7.08 -9.49
N ALA A 39 -2.30 -6.89 -8.18
CA ALA A 39 -1.85 -5.68 -7.51
C ALA A 39 -0.65 -5.99 -6.60
N ARG A 40 0.01 -4.96 -6.05
CA ARG A 40 1.18 -5.17 -5.17
C ARG A 40 0.88 -6.06 -3.95
N PHE A 41 -0.34 -6.00 -3.44
CA PHE A 41 -0.76 -6.72 -2.24
C PHE A 41 -1.42 -8.09 -2.52
N THR A 42 -1.65 -8.49 -3.78
CA THR A 42 -2.36 -9.74 -4.11
C THR A 42 -1.50 -11.00 -3.92
N GLN A 43 -0.26 -10.87 -3.46
CA GLN A 43 0.59 -12.01 -3.07
C GLN A 43 0.17 -12.60 -1.71
N LEU A 44 -0.62 -11.86 -0.92
CA LEU A 44 -1.17 -12.30 0.35
C LEU A 44 -2.70 -12.40 0.25
N PRO A 45 -3.33 -13.29 1.03
CA PRO A 45 -4.80 -13.32 1.16
C PRO A 45 -5.30 -12.04 1.83
N ILE A 46 -5.60 -11.02 1.02
CA ILE A 46 -6.08 -9.69 1.43
C ILE A 46 -7.41 -9.34 0.75
N VAL A 47 -7.62 -9.87 -0.45
CA VAL A 47 -8.80 -9.63 -1.30
C VAL A 47 -9.23 -10.93 -1.97
N PHE A 48 -10.45 -10.98 -2.48
CA PHE A 48 -10.88 -12.05 -3.37
C PHE A 48 -10.20 -11.85 -4.72
N PHE A 49 -9.30 -12.76 -5.07
CA PHE A 49 -8.51 -12.68 -6.31
C PHE A 49 -8.71 -13.96 -7.15
N PRO A 50 -9.80 -14.04 -7.93
CA PRO A 50 -9.99 -15.02 -8.99
C PRO A 50 -8.78 -15.20 -9.89
N GLN A 51 -8.51 -16.45 -10.31
CA GLN A 51 -7.33 -16.77 -11.12
C GLN A 51 -7.61 -16.77 -12.64
N SER A 52 -8.85 -16.50 -13.06
CA SER A 52 -9.23 -16.34 -14.47
C SER A 52 -10.38 -15.33 -14.64
N PRO A 53 -10.58 -14.78 -15.85
CA PRO A 53 -11.72 -13.92 -16.16
C PRO A 53 -13.08 -14.59 -15.89
N GLU A 54 -13.21 -15.87 -16.19
CA GLU A 54 -14.44 -16.64 -15.98
C GLU A 54 -14.75 -16.79 -14.49
N GLU A 55 -13.72 -17.10 -13.69
CA GLU A 55 -13.82 -17.15 -12.23
C GLU A 55 -14.21 -15.79 -11.65
N TYR A 56 -13.65 -14.71 -12.21
CA TYR A 56 -13.95 -13.35 -11.80
C TYR A 56 -15.42 -12.99 -12.05
N CYS A 57 -15.92 -13.25 -13.26
CA CYS A 57 -17.32 -13.02 -13.59
C CYS A 57 -18.25 -13.84 -12.68
N ARG A 58 -17.94 -15.13 -12.47
CA ARG A 58 -18.73 -15.99 -11.59
C ARG A 58 -18.76 -15.49 -10.16
N GLN A 59 -17.63 -15.04 -9.63
CA GLN A 59 -17.56 -14.51 -8.27
C GLN A 59 -18.27 -13.15 -8.14
N ALA A 60 -18.20 -12.30 -9.17
CA ALA A 60 -18.96 -11.04 -9.22
C ALA A 60 -20.47 -11.29 -9.20
N GLU A 61 -20.96 -12.23 -10.01
CA GLU A 61 -22.38 -12.63 -10.02
C GLU A 61 -22.82 -13.18 -8.65
N ALA A 62 -22.00 -14.03 -8.02
CA ALA A 62 -22.27 -14.54 -6.69
C ALA A 62 -22.35 -13.42 -5.63
N PHE A 63 -21.45 -12.43 -5.70
CA PHE A 63 -21.44 -11.28 -4.80
C PHE A 63 -22.67 -10.38 -5.02
N LEU A 64 -23.10 -10.20 -6.27
CA LEU A 64 -24.32 -9.47 -6.60
C LEU A 64 -25.57 -10.17 -6.05
N ALA A 65 -25.63 -11.51 -6.10
CA ALA A 65 -26.77 -12.28 -5.64
C ALA A 65 -26.86 -12.48 -4.11
N ALA A 66 -25.72 -12.52 -3.39
CA ALA A 66 -25.70 -12.86 -1.96
C ALA A 66 -26.19 -11.72 -1.05
N ASP A 67 -27.00 -11.95 -0.02
CA ASP A 67 -27.40 -10.85 0.90
C ASP A 67 -26.21 -10.23 1.66
N LYS A 68 -25.25 -11.07 2.05
CA LYS A 68 -24.01 -10.70 2.75
C LYS A 68 -22.85 -11.49 2.20
N ILE A 69 -21.69 -10.86 2.11
CA ILE A 69 -20.45 -11.49 1.66
C ILE A 69 -19.53 -11.64 2.89
N PRO A 70 -19.30 -12.86 3.38
CA PRO A 70 -18.39 -13.06 4.50
C PRO A 70 -16.96 -12.77 4.07
N VAL A 71 -16.26 -11.91 4.80
CA VAL A 71 -14.85 -11.60 4.57
C VAL A 71 -14.00 -12.38 5.56
N PRO A 72 -13.02 -13.18 5.09
CA PRO A 72 -12.13 -13.88 5.99
C PRO A 72 -11.34 -12.90 6.90
N PRO A 73 -11.26 -13.14 8.21
CA PRO A 73 -10.61 -12.22 9.14
C PRO A 73 -9.11 -12.01 8.85
N GLU A 74 -8.46 -12.98 8.21
CA GLU A 74 -7.09 -12.87 7.76
C GLU A 74 -6.88 -11.78 6.71
N PHE A 75 -7.90 -11.42 5.91
CA PHE A 75 -7.77 -10.37 4.89
C PHE A 75 -7.39 -9.04 5.53
N LYS A 76 -8.12 -8.64 6.57
CA LYS A 76 -7.85 -7.43 7.34
C LYS A 76 -6.52 -7.50 8.08
N ARG A 77 -6.17 -8.66 8.64
CA ARG A 77 -4.89 -8.86 9.35
C ARG A 77 -3.71 -8.73 8.39
N ASN A 78 -3.79 -9.35 7.22
CA ASN A 78 -2.75 -9.29 6.20
C ASN A 78 -2.67 -7.89 5.59
N ALA A 79 -3.79 -7.20 5.37
CA ALA A 79 -3.81 -5.80 4.95
C ALA A 79 -3.03 -4.91 5.91
N ARG A 80 -3.27 -5.07 7.23
CA ARG A 80 -2.54 -4.34 8.27
C ARG A 80 -1.04 -4.62 8.24
N ARG A 81 -0.65 -5.89 8.15
CA ARG A 81 0.76 -6.29 8.10
C ARG A 81 1.45 -5.75 6.85
N PHE A 82 0.80 -5.90 5.69
CA PHE A 82 1.31 -5.38 4.42
C PHE A 82 1.52 -3.87 4.50
N LEU A 83 0.52 -3.13 4.99
CA LEU A 83 0.61 -1.68 5.12
C LEU A 83 1.68 -1.25 6.12
N TYR A 84 1.83 -1.95 7.25
CA TYR A 84 2.88 -1.69 8.21
C TYR A 84 4.27 -1.83 7.59
N TYR A 85 4.53 -2.95 6.89
CA TYR A 85 5.79 -3.13 6.18
C TYR A 85 6.00 -2.06 5.11
N GLN A 86 4.96 -1.75 4.34
CA GLN A 86 5.06 -0.75 3.29
C GLN A 86 5.45 0.62 3.86
N LEU A 87 4.78 1.07 4.92
CA LEU A 87 4.93 2.43 5.46
C LEU A 87 6.13 2.61 6.39
N TYR A 88 6.51 1.58 7.15
CA TYR A 88 7.51 1.71 8.21
C TYR A 88 8.79 0.94 7.94
N ARG A 89 8.77 -0.04 7.04
CA ARG A 89 9.94 -0.89 6.76
C ARG A 89 10.57 -0.52 5.42
N THR A 90 9.76 -0.45 4.36
CA THR A 90 10.26 -0.22 2.99
C THR A 90 10.27 1.25 2.58
N SER A 91 9.41 2.08 3.17
CA SER A 91 9.38 3.52 2.90
C SER A 91 10.51 4.18 3.67
N LEU A 92 11.59 4.50 2.96
CA LEU A 92 12.72 5.22 3.52
C LEU A 92 12.39 6.72 3.56
N PRO A 93 12.26 7.35 4.74
CA PRO A 93 11.90 8.75 4.85
C PRO A 93 13.11 9.64 4.48
N PHE A 94 12.89 10.62 3.59
CA PHE A 94 13.92 11.54 3.11
C PHE A 94 13.74 12.96 3.65
N ASP A 95 12.87 13.16 4.64
CA ASP A 95 12.54 14.46 5.21
C ASP A 95 13.75 15.19 5.82
N ASP A 96 14.78 14.48 6.27
CA ASP A 96 16.06 15.09 6.67
C ASP A 96 16.84 15.69 5.49
N PHE A 97 16.57 15.25 4.26
CA PHE A 97 17.32 15.58 3.05
C PHE A 97 16.58 16.50 2.07
N ILE A 98 15.25 16.43 2.05
CA ILE A 98 14.42 17.18 1.10
C ILE A 98 13.44 18.10 1.82
N GLU A 99 13.07 19.19 1.17
CA GLU A 99 12.05 20.12 1.62
C GLU A 99 11.19 20.60 0.45
N GLU A 100 9.99 21.10 0.75
CA GLU A 100 9.11 21.68 -0.26
C GLU A 100 9.80 22.85 -0.97
N ASP A 101 9.65 22.93 -2.30
CA ASP A 101 10.34 23.98 -3.06
C ASP A 101 9.71 25.37 -2.93
N GLY A 102 8.53 25.47 -2.33
CA GLY A 102 7.77 26.71 -2.16
C GLY A 102 7.21 27.30 -3.46
N VAL A 103 7.41 26.63 -4.60
CA VAL A 103 6.96 27.08 -5.93
C VAL A 103 5.77 26.26 -6.40
N TRP A 104 5.87 24.92 -6.34
CA TRP A 104 4.84 24.01 -6.85
C TRP A 104 4.37 23.06 -5.75
N PRO A 105 3.07 23.00 -5.44
CA PRO A 105 2.55 22.07 -4.44
C PRO A 105 2.93 20.61 -4.75
N GLY A 106 3.59 19.97 -3.78
CA GLY A 106 4.06 18.58 -3.88
C GLY A 106 5.43 18.40 -4.54
N TYR A 107 6.10 19.47 -4.97
CA TYR A 107 7.48 19.42 -5.43
C TYR A 107 8.44 19.71 -4.29
N VAL A 108 9.61 19.09 -4.38
CA VAL A 108 10.65 19.13 -3.34
C VAL A 108 12.01 19.38 -3.98
N HIS A 109 12.92 20.00 -3.24
CA HIS A 109 14.34 20.05 -3.57
C HIS A 109 15.19 19.53 -2.40
N VAL A 110 16.47 19.29 -2.68
CA VAL A 110 17.44 18.93 -1.65
C VAL A 110 17.72 20.15 -0.78
N LYS A 111 17.69 19.97 0.54
CA LYS A 111 18.05 20.99 1.52
C LYS A 111 19.50 21.45 1.33
N ASN A 112 19.80 22.67 1.77
CA ASN A 112 21.19 23.12 1.85
C ASN A 112 21.89 22.44 3.04
N LEU A 113 22.55 21.31 2.78
CA LEU A 113 23.18 20.45 3.79
C LEU A 113 24.69 20.40 3.60
N ASP A 114 25.42 20.28 4.71
CA ASP A 114 26.84 19.99 4.67
C ASP A 114 27.12 18.50 4.36
N GLU A 115 28.34 18.19 3.94
CA GLU A 115 28.74 16.83 3.55
C GLU A 115 28.51 15.79 4.67
N SER A 116 28.61 16.19 5.94
CA SER A 116 28.47 15.27 7.07
C SER A 116 27.02 14.79 7.28
N ALA A 117 26.04 15.46 6.68
CA ALA A 117 24.64 15.02 6.66
C ALA A 117 24.46 13.72 5.85
N PHE A 118 25.35 13.45 4.89
CA PHE A 118 25.29 12.27 4.03
C PHE A 118 26.10 11.08 4.56
N ASP A 119 26.59 11.15 5.80
CA ASP A 119 27.31 10.04 6.44
C ASP A 119 26.33 8.90 6.79
N PRO A 120 26.44 7.71 6.17
CA PRO A 120 25.56 6.59 6.45
C PRO A 120 25.59 6.14 7.91
N ARG A 121 26.67 6.42 8.64
CA ARG A 121 26.77 6.07 10.08
C ARG A 121 25.85 6.92 10.95
N ARG A 122 25.32 8.02 10.43
CA ARG A 122 24.49 8.99 11.15
C ARG A 122 23.03 8.99 10.70
N SER A 123 22.69 8.24 9.67
CA SER A 123 21.33 8.15 9.13
C SER A 123 20.96 6.68 8.90
N PRO A 124 19.93 6.14 9.60
CA PRO A 124 19.43 4.80 9.35
C PRO A 124 19.02 4.59 7.88
N VAL A 125 18.44 5.62 7.27
CA VAL A 125 18.01 5.60 5.86
C VAL A 125 19.19 5.45 4.92
N LEU A 126 20.23 6.28 5.08
CA LEU A 126 21.41 6.19 4.23
C LEU A 126 22.18 4.89 4.48
N LYS A 127 22.24 4.42 5.73
CA LYS A 127 22.79 3.09 6.04
C LYS A 127 22.07 1.99 5.27
N THR A 128 20.74 1.94 5.34
CA THR A 128 19.92 0.95 4.61
C THR A 128 20.18 1.02 3.10
N ILE A 129 20.28 2.23 2.52
CA ILE A 129 20.56 2.39 1.08
C ILE A 129 21.96 1.89 0.73
N VAL A 130 22.97 2.30 1.48
CA VAL A 130 24.38 1.96 1.22
C VAL A 130 24.61 0.45 1.39
N ASP A 131 24.04 -0.14 2.43
CA ASP A 131 24.15 -1.59 2.66
C ASP A 131 23.41 -2.38 1.58
N GLY A 132 22.23 -1.92 1.16
CA GLY A 132 21.52 -2.52 0.03
C GLY A 132 22.30 -2.48 -1.29
N ILE A 133 22.97 -1.36 -1.59
CA ILE A 133 23.76 -1.20 -2.82
C ILE A 133 25.09 -1.97 -2.74
N LEU A 134 25.84 -1.83 -1.66
CA LEU A 134 27.22 -2.33 -1.56
C LEU A 134 27.32 -3.78 -1.09
N ARG A 135 26.33 -4.24 -0.30
CA ARG A 135 26.34 -5.59 0.31
C ARG A 135 25.21 -6.49 -0.20
N GLY A 136 24.27 -5.94 -0.98
CA GLY A 136 23.11 -6.69 -1.46
C GLY A 136 22.12 -7.03 -0.34
N GLU A 137 22.11 -6.26 0.74
CA GLU A 137 21.14 -6.40 1.82
C GLU A 137 19.75 -5.90 1.36
N GLU A 138 18.70 -6.24 2.12
CA GLU A 138 17.36 -5.75 1.82
C GLU A 138 17.24 -4.25 2.13
N PHE A 139 16.49 -3.51 1.31
CA PHE A 139 16.20 -2.09 1.54
C PHE A 139 15.09 -1.92 2.58
N LEU A 140 15.35 -2.39 3.80
CA LEU A 140 14.45 -2.32 4.95
C LEU A 140 15.10 -1.54 6.08
N LEU A 141 14.32 -0.67 6.72
CA LEU A 141 14.67 -0.12 8.03
C LEU A 141 14.61 -1.22 9.09
N ASP A 142 15.33 -1.06 10.21
CA ASP A 142 15.28 -1.94 11.37
C ASP A 142 13.99 -1.76 12.20
N GLU A 143 13.62 -2.76 13.03
CA GLU A 143 12.32 -2.81 13.76
C GLU A 143 12.38 -1.97 15.03
#